data_AF-A0A6H1R5T2-F1
#
_entry.id   AF-A0A6H1R5T2-F1
#
_cell.length_a   1.000
_cell.length_b   1.000
_cell.length_c   1.000
_cell.angle_alpha   90.00
_cell.angle_beta   90.00
_cell.angle_gamma   90.00
#
_symmetry.space_group_name_H-M   'P 1'
#
loop_
_entity.id
_entity.type
_entity.pdbx_description
1 polymer ?
#
loop_
_entity_poly.entity_id
_entity_poly.type
_entity_poly.pdbx_seq_one_letter_code
_entity_poly.pdbx_strand_id
1 'polypeptide(L)'
;MLAASGFLTIRLFLALALALALALALALALALSRRVSVFFALTLVPIAAALSTGFGGRLGPLIADGLVTVAPVAIMVTFAVLYFGLIVDTGLFDPAVTRILRWAGGDPLKITVGTALLTLLVALDGDGASTFLITVSALLPIYQRLGMRRIVLTGVICLAVGVMNMVPWGGPTARAMAVLNLDSGRLFVPVLPAMVAGILWVLVAAYLIGRAYRTPWFWTSA
;
A
#
# COMPACT_ATOMS: atom_id res chain seq x y z
N MET A 1 9.04 51.27 -9.22
CA MET A 1 7.78 50.70 -8.69
C MET A 1 7.57 49.22 -9.08
N LEU A 2 8.04 48.72 -10.23
CA LEU A 2 7.95 47.29 -10.59
C LEU A 2 8.82 46.32 -9.75
N ALA A 3 9.96 46.77 -9.20
CA ALA A 3 10.84 45.91 -8.39
C ALA A 3 10.27 45.61 -6.99
N ALA A 4 9.51 46.56 -6.41
CA ALA A 4 8.88 46.41 -5.10
C ALA A 4 7.68 45.47 -5.15
N SER A 5 6.90 45.50 -6.24
CA SER A 5 5.81 44.54 -6.46
C SER A 5 6.33 43.12 -6.62
N GLY A 6 7.41 42.89 -7.40
CA GLY A 6 7.99 41.56 -7.58
C GLY A 6 8.56 40.96 -6.30
N PHE A 7 9.21 41.77 -5.46
CA PHE A 7 9.74 41.32 -4.16
C PHE A 7 8.64 40.97 -3.16
N LEU A 8 7.52 41.70 -3.20
CA LEU A 8 6.34 41.42 -2.39
C LEU A 8 5.62 40.14 -2.85
N THR A 9 5.51 39.91 -4.16
CA THR A 9 4.92 38.67 -4.72
C THR A 9 5.75 37.44 -4.35
N ILE A 10 7.08 37.55 -4.41
CA ILE A 10 7.99 36.46 -4.02
C ILE A 10 7.86 36.17 -2.52
N ARG A 11 7.83 37.19 -1.65
CA ARG A 11 7.65 37.00 -0.21
C ARG A 11 6.30 36.39 0.15
N LEU A 12 5.23 36.80 -0.54
CA LEU A 12 3.89 36.25 -0.35
C LEU A 12 3.81 34.79 -0.78
N PHE A 13 4.42 34.45 -1.93
CA PHE A 13 4.50 33.08 -2.42
C PHE A 13 5.29 32.18 -1.46
N LEU A 14 6.44 32.66 -0.97
CA LEU A 14 7.27 31.93 -0.03
C LEU A 14 6.54 31.70 1.31
N ALA A 15 5.81 32.71 1.81
CA ALA A 15 5.02 32.61 3.02
C ALA A 15 3.87 31.60 2.90
N LEU A 16 3.19 31.55 1.75
CA LEU A 16 2.17 30.53 1.47
C LEU A 16 2.77 29.13 1.42
N ALA A 17 3.87 28.97 0.70
CA ALA A 17 4.55 27.68 0.57
C ALA A 17 5.02 27.17 1.94
N LEU A 18 5.55 28.05 2.80
CA LEU A 18 5.97 27.71 4.14
C LEU A 18 4.78 27.33 5.04
N ALA A 19 3.66 28.05 4.95
CA ALA A 19 2.45 27.75 5.71
C ALA A 19 1.84 26.39 5.32
N LEU A 20 1.81 26.07 4.02
CA LEU A 20 1.37 24.76 3.52
C LEU A 20 2.32 23.63 3.96
N ALA A 21 3.63 23.84 3.86
CA ALA A 21 4.61 22.85 4.31
C ALA A 21 4.51 22.61 5.83
N LEU A 22 4.31 23.67 6.62
CA LEU A 22 4.13 23.58 8.07
C LEU A 22 2.82 22.87 8.42
N ALA A 23 1.73 23.15 7.70
CA ALA A 23 0.45 22.47 7.89
C ALA A 23 0.57 20.97 7.58
N LEU A 24 1.26 20.61 6.50
CA LEU A 24 1.52 19.20 6.16
C LEU A 24 2.39 18.53 7.22
N ALA A 25 3.48 19.17 7.66
CA ALA A 25 4.34 18.65 8.71
C ALA A 25 3.58 18.46 10.03
N LEU A 26 2.71 19.39 10.39
CA LEU A 26 1.88 19.32 11.59
C LEU A 26 0.84 18.20 11.49
N ALA A 27 0.18 18.05 10.34
CA ALA A 27 -0.78 16.98 10.10
C ALA A 27 -0.12 15.60 10.19
N LEU A 28 1.08 15.45 9.61
CA LEU A 28 1.89 14.23 9.70
C LEU A 28 2.36 13.98 11.13
N ALA A 29 2.83 15.00 11.85
CA ALA A 29 3.27 14.87 13.24
C ALA A 29 2.10 14.44 14.17
N LEU A 30 0.92 15.02 13.99
CA LEU A 30 -0.30 14.65 14.72
C LEU A 30 -0.73 13.21 14.40
N ALA A 31 -0.70 12.83 13.11
CA ALA A 31 -1.03 11.47 12.68
C ALA A 31 -0.05 10.43 13.25
N LEU A 32 1.25 10.72 13.25
CA LEU A 32 2.28 9.84 13.83
C LEU A 32 2.23 9.80 15.36
N SER A 33 1.79 10.88 16.01
CA SER A 33 1.66 10.96 17.48
C SER A 33 0.63 9.96 18.03
N ARG A 34 -0.24 9.39 17.18
CA ARG A 34 -1.35 8.47 17.54
C ARG A 34 -2.36 9.02 18.56
N ARG A 35 -2.24 10.31 18.95
CA ARG A 35 -3.13 10.97 19.91
C ARG A 35 -4.43 11.48 19.28
N VAL A 36 -4.45 11.61 17.96
CA VAL A 36 -5.60 12.10 17.18
C VAL A 36 -5.83 11.14 16.02
N SER A 37 -7.10 10.91 15.66
CA SER A 37 -7.43 10.13 14.47
C SER A 37 -6.82 10.76 13.22
N VAL A 38 -6.25 9.92 12.35
CA VAL A 38 -5.62 10.36 11.09
C VAL A 38 -6.60 11.17 10.24
N PHE A 39 -7.87 10.77 10.19
CA PHE A 39 -8.92 11.51 9.48
C PHE A 39 -9.08 12.93 10.01
N PHE A 40 -9.07 13.10 11.34
CA PHE A 40 -9.18 14.41 11.96
C PHE A 40 -7.94 15.26 11.69
N ALA A 41 -6.74 14.68 11.81
CA ALA A 41 -5.49 15.38 11.53
C ALA A 41 -5.40 15.86 10.06
N LEU A 42 -5.79 15.02 9.11
CA LEU A 42 -5.72 15.35 7.68
C LEU A 42 -6.84 16.28 7.20
N THR A 43 -7.96 16.37 7.93
CA THR A 43 -9.07 17.27 7.55
C THR A 43 -8.95 18.63 8.24
N LEU A 44 -8.76 18.63 9.56
CA LEU A 44 -8.86 19.86 10.36
C LEU A 44 -7.63 20.76 10.19
N VAL A 45 -6.44 20.17 10.01
CA VAL A 45 -5.18 20.93 9.90
C VAL A 45 -5.12 21.76 8.61
N PRO A 46 -5.43 21.22 7.40
CA PRO A 46 -5.48 22.03 6.19
C PRO A 46 -6.56 23.13 6.24
N ILE A 47 -7.71 22.85 6.86
CA ILE A 47 -8.77 23.86 7.06
C ILE A 47 -8.28 24.99 7.97
N ALA A 48 -7.66 24.65 9.12
CA ALA A 48 -7.10 25.65 10.03
C ALA A 48 -5.98 26.47 9.38
N ALA A 49 -5.15 25.85 8.55
CA ALA A 49 -4.09 26.53 7.80
C ALA A 49 -4.64 27.47 6.72
N ALA A 50 -5.71 27.07 6.03
CA ALA A 50 -6.37 27.93 5.03
C ALA A 50 -7.07 29.13 5.68
N LEU A 51 -7.62 28.96 6.88
CA LEU A 51 -8.21 30.06 7.66
C LEU A 51 -7.13 31.02 8.17
N SER A 52 -6.00 30.52 8.68
CA SER A 52 -4.92 31.36 9.21
C SER A 52 -4.14 32.13 8.14
N THR A 53 -4.15 31.66 6.89
CA THR A 53 -3.49 32.31 5.74
C THR A 53 -4.38 33.31 5.01
N GLY A 54 -5.62 33.52 5.45
CA GLY A 54 -6.57 34.44 4.80
C GLY A 54 -7.24 33.89 3.54
N PHE A 55 -7.06 32.60 3.23
CA PHE A 55 -7.69 31.91 2.10
C PHE A 55 -9.10 31.37 2.41
N GLY A 56 -9.67 31.72 3.58
CA GLY A 56 -10.98 31.25 4.02
C GLY A 56 -12.12 31.46 3.02
N GLY A 57 -12.13 32.58 2.29
CA GLY A 57 -13.15 32.87 1.27
C GLY A 57 -13.06 32.00 0.01
N ARG A 58 -11.91 31.34 -0.23
CA ARG A 58 -11.69 30.44 -1.37
C ARG A 58 -11.69 28.96 -0.99
N LEU A 59 -11.97 28.63 0.28
CA LEU A 59 -12.00 27.25 0.77
C LEU A 59 -13.02 26.38 0.02
N GLY A 60 -14.25 26.89 -0.17
CA GLY A 60 -15.31 26.14 -0.86
C GLY A 60 -14.89 25.68 -2.27
N PRO A 61 -14.48 26.60 -3.16
CA PRO A 61 -13.97 26.25 -4.49
C PRO A 61 -12.75 25.29 -4.44
N LEU A 62 -11.78 25.53 -3.55
CA LEU A 62 -10.60 24.67 -3.43
C LEU A 62 -10.94 23.23 -3.01
N ILE A 63 -11.92 23.08 -2.10
CA ILE A 63 -12.41 21.77 -1.68
C ILE A 63 -13.14 21.09 -2.84
N ALA A 64 -14.00 21.82 -3.56
CA ALA A 64 -14.74 21.28 -4.70
C ALA A 64 -13.80 20.81 -5.82
N ASP A 65 -12.82 21.64 -6.20
CA ASP A 65 -11.81 21.30 -7.20
C ASP A 65 -10.99 20.07 -6.78
N GLY A 66 -10.61 19.99 -5.50
CA GLY A 66 -9.93 18.82 -4.95
C GLY A 66 -10.80 17.56 -5.00
N LEU A 67 -12.10 17.68 -4.70
CA LEU A 67 -13.03 16.57 -4.74
C LEU A 67 -13.22 16.03 -6.17
N VAL A 68 -13.38 16.91 -7.15
CA VAL A 68 -13.50 16.56 -8.57
C VAL A 68 -12.25 15.84 -9.06
N THR A 69 -11.07 16.30 -8.63
CA THR A 69 -9.78 15.70 -9.01
C THR A 69 -9.62 14.27 -8.47
N VAL A 70 -10.08 14.02 -7.24
CA VAL A 70 -9.91 12.72 -6.57
C VAL A 70 -11.08 11.76 -6.86
N ALA A 71 -12.22 12.26 -7.32
CA ALA A 71 -13.44 11.46 -7.51
C ALA A 71 -13.26 10.20 -8.38
N PRO A 72 -12.60 10.23 -9.55
CA PRO A 72 -12.42 9.02 -10.38
C PRO A 72 -11.62 7.94 -9.64
N VAL A 73 -10.57 8.35 -8.94
CA VAL A 73 -9.73 7.44 -8.14
C VAL A 73 -10.52 6.86 -6.98
N ALA A 74 -11.29 7.69 -6.26
CA ALA A 74 -12.12 7.24 -5.15
C ALA A 74 -13.15 6.19 -5.58
N ILE A 75 -13.87 6.43 -6.69
CA ILE A 75 -14.84 5.49 -7.25
C ILE A 75 -14.16 4.16 -7.60
N MET A 76 -13.02 4.21 -8.27
CA MET A 76 -12.26 3.01 -8.66
C MET A 76 -11.80 2.22 -7.43
N VAL A 77 -11.25 2.88 -6.40
CA VAL A 77 -10.81 2.22 -5.16
C VAL A 77 -11.99 1.62 -4.39
N THR A 78 -13.11 2.34 -4.26
CA THR A 78 -14.31 1.82 -3.59
C THR A 78 -14.84 0.59 -4.30
N PHE A 79 -14.92 0.63 -5.64
CA PHE A 79 -15.33 -0.54 -6.43
C PHE A 79 -14.39 -1.73 -6.21
N ALA A 80 -13.07 -1.50 -6.27
CA ALA A 80 -12.09 -2.56 -6.09
C ALA A 80 -12.18 -3.21 -4.70
N VAL A 81 -12.26 -2.42 -3.63
CA VAL A 81 -12.39 -2.93 -2.25
C VAL A 81 -13.66 -3.76 -2.10
N LEU A 82 -14.80 -3.30 -2.63
CA LEU A 82 -16.06 -4.06 -2.56
C LEU A 82 -16.01 -5.34 -3.40
N TYR A 83 -15.45 -5.27 -4.60
CA TYR A 83 -15.32 -6.42 -5.50
C TYR A 83 -14.42 -7.51 -4.92
N PHE A 84 -13.21 -7.13 -4.49
CA PHE A 84 -12.27 -8.08 -3.91
C PHE A 84 -12.68 -8.55 -2.51
N GLY A 85 -13.30 -7.68 -1.70
CA GLY A 85 -13.90 -8.06 -0.43
C GLY A 85 -14.95 -9.15 -0.61
N LEU A 86 -15.88 -8.98 -1.56
CA LEU A 86 -16.88 -10.01 -1.87
C LEU A 86 -16.24 -11.31 -2.37
N ILE A 87 -15.20 -11.21 -3.21
CA ILE A 87 -14.45 -12.39 -3.67
C ILE A 87 -13.81 -13.16 -2.52
N VAL A 88 -13.19 -12.46 -1.57
CA VAL A 88 -12.63 -13.05 -0.35
C VAL A 88 -13.72 -13.75 0.45
N ASP A 89 -14.85 -13.07 0.68
CA ASP A 89 -15.96 -13.59 1.48
C ASP A 89 -16.61 -14.84 0.86
N THR A 90 -16.60 -14.97 -0.47
CA THR A 90 -17.07 -16.18 -1.16
C THR A 90 -16.10 -17.37 -1.12
N GLY A 91 -14.90 -17.20 -0.56
CA GLY A 91 -13.92 -18.27 -0.44
C GLY A 91 -13.18 -18.63 -1.74
N LEU A 92 -13.07 -17.69 -2.70
CA LEU A 92 -12.36 -17.93 -3.98
C LEU A 92 -10.93 -18.46 -3.78
N PHE A 93 -10.30 -18.07 -2.66
CA PHE A 93 -8.93 -18.46 -2.34
C PHE A 93 -8.80 -19.86 -1.72
N ASP A 94 -9.87 -20.44 -1.17
CA ASP A 94 -9.82 -21.75 -0.49
C ASP A 94 -9.36 -22.90 -1.41
N PRO A 95 -9.84 -22.99 -2.68
CA PRO A 95 -9.34 -23.98 -3.64
C PRO A 95 -7.87 -23.74 -4.03
N ALA A 96 -7.43 -22.48 -4.10
CA ALA A 96 -6.06 -22.12 -4.43
C ALA A 96 -5.10 -22.54 -3.31
N VAL A 97 -5.46 -22.22 -2.05
CA VAL A 97 -4.76 -22.67 -0.85
C VAL A 97 -4.64 -24.19 -0.85
N THR A 98 -5.75 -24.91 -1.00
CA THR A 98 -5.76 -26.37 -0.96
C THR A 98 -4.88 -26.99 -2.06
N ARG A 99 -4.88 -26.44 -3.28
CA ARG A 99 -3.96 -26.90 -4.35
C ARG A 99 -2.50 -26.69 -4.01
N ILE A 100 -2.16 -25.49 -3.52
CA ILE A 100 -0.78 -25.16 -3.14
C ILE A 100 -0.30 -26.09 -2.03
N LEU A 101 -1.16 -26.39 -1.04
CA LEU A 101 -0.85 -27.30 0.05
C LEU A 101 -0.65 -28.74 -0.42
N ARG A 102 -1.53 -29.24 -1.31
CA ARG A 102 -1.40 -30.58 -1.91
C ARG A 102 -0.12 -30.70 -2.73
N TRP A 103 0.26 -29.66 -3.48
CA TRP A 103 1.49 -29.64 -4.26
C TRP A 103 2.75 -29.56 -3.37
N ALA A 104 2.67 -28.82 -2.27
CA ALA A 104 3.80 -28.62 -1.39
C ALA A 104 4.21 -29.89 -0.65
N GLY A 105 3.27 -30.78 -0.33
CA GLY A 105 3.55 -32.15 0.13
C GLY A 105 4.46 -32.24 1.37
N GLY A 106 4.53 -31.18 2.18
CA GLY A 106 5.39 -31.12 3.39
C GLY A 106 6.82 -30.62 3.17
N ASP A 107 7.20 -30.23 1.94
CA ASP A 107 8.54 -29.72 1.63
C ASP A 107 8.65 -28.22 1.98
N PRO A 108 9.53 -27.80 2.91
CA PRO A 108 9.67 -26.41 3.34
C PRO A 108 9.93 -25.42 2.20
N LEU A 109 10.63 -25.86 1.13
CA LEU A 109 10.89 -25.03 -0.03
C LEU A 109 9.60 -24.76 -0.82
N LYS A 110 8.81 -25.81 -1.08
CA LYS A 110 7.56 -25.67 -1.82
C LYS A 110 6.52 -24.89 -1.03
N ILE A 111 6.51 -25.02 0.31
CA ILE A 111 5.66 -24.21 1.19
C ILE A 111 6.04 -22.73 1.10
N THR A 112 7.34 -22.39 1.10
CA THR A 112 7.79 -21.00 1.01
C THR A 112 7.43 -20.37 -0.34
N VAL A 113 7.62 -21.10 -1.45
CA VAL A 113 7.20 -20.64 -2.79
C VAL A 113 5.67 -20.58 -2.92
N GLY A 114 4.97 -21.56 -2.35
CA GLY A 114 3.51 -21.57 -2.28
C GLY A 114 2.95 -20.40 -1.49
N THR A 115 3.62 -20.00 -0.41
CA THR A 115 3.31 -18.80 0.37
C THR A 115 3.40 -17.57 -0.51
N ALA A 116 4.52 -17.39 -1.23
CA ALA A 116 4.67 -16.26 -2.15
C ALA A 116 3.56 -16.23 -3.21
N LEU A 117 3.28 -17.35 -3.86
CA LEU A 117 2.23 -17.44 -4.88
C LEU A 117 0.84 -17.13 -4.33
N LEU A 118 0.50 -17.69 -3.16
CA LEU A 118 -0.78 -17.40 -2.50
C LEU A 118 -0.87 -15.92 -2.14
N THR A 119 0.18 -15.35 -1.54
CA THR A 119 0.17 -13.92 -1.20
C THR A 119 0.04 -13.06 -2.44
N LEU A 120 0.72 -13.37 -3.54
CA LEU A 120 0.61 -12.61 -4.79
C LEU A 120 -0.80 -12.66 -5.38
N LEU A 121 -1.49 -13.80 -5.24
CA LEU A 121 -2.90 -13.95 -5.65
C LEU A 121 -3.85 -13.16 -4.76
N VAL A 122 -3.68 -13.24 -3.44
CA VAL A 122 -4.55 -12.57 -2.48
C VAL A 122 -4.32 -11.04 -2.51
N ALA A 123 -3.06 -10.61 -2.55
CA ALA A 123 -2.65 -9.20 -2.62
C ALA A 123 -3.09 -8.48 -3.90
N LEU A 124 -3.69 -9.20 -4.85
CA LEU A 124 -4.40 -8.59 -5.96
C LEU A 124 -5.57 -7.73 -5.48
N ASP A 125 -6.08 -7.94 -4.25
CA ASP A 125 -7.06 -7.07 -3.60
C ASP A 125 -6.54 -5.64 -3.31
N GLY A 126 -5.23 -5.45 -3.33
CA GLY A 126 -4.58 -4.16 -3.08
C GLY A 126 -4.62 -3.71 -1.62
N ASP A 127 -5.03 -4.58 -0.69
CA ASP A 127 -4.99 -4.34 0.75
C ASP A 127 -4.02 -5.30 1.45
N GLY A 128 -3.06 -4.71 2.16
CA GLY A 128 -2.10 -5.48 2.94
C GLY A 128 -2.76 -6.16 4.14
N ALA A 129 -3.76 -5.54 4.77
CA ALA A 129 -4.33 -6.05 6.01
C ALA A 129 -5.15 -7.33 5.79
N SER A 130 -6.07 -7.32 4.83
CA SER A 130 -6.80 -8.50 4.36
C SER A 130 -5.84 -9.61 3.91
N THR A 131 -4.84 -9.28 3.09
CA THR A 131 -3.86 -10.24 2.60
C THR A 131 -3.11 -10.95 3.73
N PHE A 132 -2.66 -10.18 4.73
CA PHE A 132 -2.03 -10.74 5.91
C PHE A 132 -2.98 -11.65 6.67
N LEU A 133 -4.23 -11.21 6.89
CA LEU A 133 -5.22 -11.97 7.65
C LEU A 133 -5.51 -13.32 6.97
N ILE A 134 -5.74 -13.31 5.66
CA ILE A 134 -6.04 -14.52 4.86
C ILE A 134 -4.81 -15.43 4.80
N THR A 135 -3.64 -14.89 4.43
CA THR A 135 -2.45 -15.71 4.21
C THR A 135 -1.92 -16.29 5.52
N VAL A 136 -1.87 -15.49 6.59
CA VAL A 136 -1.39 -15.95 7.89
C VAL A 136 -2.35 -16.97 8.49
N SER A 137 -3.67 -16.74 8.45
CA SER A 137 -4.63 -17.71 8.97
C SER A 137 -4.56 -19.05 8.24
N ALA A 138 -4.37 -19.03 6.91
CA ALA A 138 -4.24 -20.24 6.11
C ALA A 138 -2.92 -20.99 6.33
N LEU A 139 -1.79 -20.29 6.43
CA LEU A 139 -0.45 -20.92 6.35
C LEU A 139 0.26 -21.06 7.71
N LEU A 140 -0.11 -20.26 8.71
CA LEU A 140 0.52 -20.33 10.04
C LEU A 140 0.46 -21.73 10.67
N PRO A 141 -0.66 -22.48 10.62
CA PRO A 141 -0.71 -23.83 11.20
C PRO A 141 0.28 -24.80 10.55
N ILE A 142 0.55 -24.64 9.25
CA ILE A 142 1.46 -25.51 8.50
C ILE A 142 2.92 -25.17 8.81
N TYR A 143 3.25 -23.88 8.86
CA TYR A 143 4.57 -23.42 9.29
C TYR A 143 4.91 -23.95 10.70
N GLN A 144 3.93 -23.96 11.61
CA GLN A 144 4.10 -24.53 12.95
C GLN A 144 4.30 -26.05 12.94
N ARG A 145 3.53 -26.80 12.14
CA ARG A 145 3.67 -28.27 12.02
C ARG A 145 5.01 -28.69 11.41
N LEU A 146 5.56 -27.90 10.49
CA LEU A 146 6.85 -28.15 9.85
C LEU A 146 8.05 -27.59 10.63
N GLY A 147 7.83 -26.96 11.79
CA GLY A 147 8.90 -26.33 12.57
C GLY A 147 9.56 -25.13 11.88
N MET A 148 8.88 -24.49 10.92
CA MET A 148 9.40 -23.33 10.21
C MET A 148 9.20 -22.03 11.01
N ARG A 149 10.13 -21.09 10.89
CA ARG A 149 10.05 -19.82 11.63
C ARG A 149 8.94 -18.94 11.06
N ARG A 150 8.10 -18.38 11.93
CA ARG A 150 6.99 -17.47 11.57
C ARG A 150 7.46 -16.20 10.85
N ILE A 151 8.72 -15.79 11.10
CA ILE A 151 9.32 -14.61 10.46
C ILE A 151 9.49 -14.79 8.95
N VAL A 152 9.57 -16.03 8.48
CA VAL A 152 9.72 -16.33 7.05
C VAL A 152 8.36 -16.27 6.36
N LEU A 153 7.31 -16.73 7.03
CA LEU A 153 5.94 -16.50 6.58
C LEU A 153 5.68 -15.00 6.43
N THR A 154 5.90 -14.21 7.47
CA THR A 154 5.66 -12.75 7.41
C THR A 154 6.60 -12.03 6.44
N GLY A 155 7.87 -12.44 6.36
CA GLY A 155 8.85 -11.86 5.44
C GLY A 155 8.48 -12.07 3.97
N VAL A 156 8.07 -13.29 3.60
CA VAL A 156 7.61 -13.57 2.23
C VAL A 156 6.32 -12.82 1.91
N ILE A 157 5.39 -12.72 2.89
CA ILE A 157 4.18 -11.92 2.71
C ILE A 157 4.54 -10.45 2.46
N CYS A 158 5.41 -9.86 3.27
CA CYS A 158 5.87 -8.48 3.09
C CYS A 158 6.49 -8.23 1.71
N LEU A 159 7.30 -9.17 1.21
CA LEU A 159 7.91 -9.05 -0.12
C LEU A 159 6.85 -9.05 -1.22
N ALA A 160 5.88 -9.95 -1.16
CA ALA A 160 4.80 -10.04 -2.13
C ALA A 160 3.86 -8.83 -2.07
N VAL A 161 3.40 -8.43 -0.87
CA VAL A 161 2.54 -7.26 -0.66
C VAL A 161 3.26 -5.97 -1.07
N GLY A 162 4.57 -5.87 -0.85
CA GLY A 162 5.36 -4.71 -1.28
C GLY A 162 5.31 -4.50 -2.80
N VAL A 163 5.40 -5.58 -3.58
CA VAL A 163 5.27 -5.51 -5.05
C VAL A 163 3.82 -5.27 -5.47
N MET A 164 2.87 -5.95 -4.83
CA MET A 164 1.45 -5.88 -5.20
C MET A 164 0.78 -4.56 -4.85
N ASN A 165 1.35 -3.74 -3.97
CA ASN A 165 0.88 -2.38 -3.72
C ASN A 165 0.94 -1.45 -4.96
N MET A 166 1.57 -1.88 -6.05
CA MET A 166 1.62 -1.17 -7.34
C MET A 166 0.37 -1.38 -8.20
N VAL A 167 -0.57 -2.25 -7.81
CA VAL A 167 -1.87 -2.38 -8.49
C VAL A 167 -2.61 -1.03 -8.52
N PRO A 168 -3.44 -0.76 -9.55
CA PRO A 168 -3.98 0.58 -9.74
C PRO A 168 -4.89 1.01 -8.58
N TRP A 169 -5.62 0.07 -7.97
CA TRP A 169 -6.43 0.31 -6.77
C TRP A 169 -5.67 0.24 -5.45
N GLY A 170 -4.35 -0.02 -5.48
CA GLY A 170 -3.50 0.01 -4.30
C GLY A 170 -3.36 1.43 -3.75
N GLY A 171 -3.29 1.57 -2.42
CA GLY A 171 -3.25 2.87 -1.75
C GLY A 171 -2.19 3.86 -2.28
N PRO A 172 -0.92 3.45 -2.46
CA PRO A 172 0.13 4.33 -3.01
C PRO A 172 -0.14 4.75 -4.47
N THR A 173 -0.57 3.82 -5.31
CA THR A 173 -0.85 4.06 -6.73
C THR A 173 -2.07 4.97 -6.91
N ALA A 174 -3.13 4.75 -6.13
CA ALA A 174 -4.30 5.63 -6.09
C ALA A 174 -3.91 7.07 -5.77
N ARG A 175 -3.05 7.28 -4.77
CA ARG A 175 -2.55 8.62 -4.42
C ARG A 175 -1.68 9.21 -5.53
N ALA A 176 -0.83 8.41 -6.17
CA ALA A 176 -0.02 8.87 -7.30
C ALA A 176 -0.88 9.32 -8.48
N MET A 177 -1.95 8.58 -8.81
CA MET A 177 -2.90 8.95 -9.87
C MET A 177 -3.62 10.26 -9.56
N ALA A 178 -4.05 10.45 -8.32
CA ALA A 178 -4.73 11.68 -7.88
C ALA A 178 -3.83 12.92 -7.97
N VAL A 179 -2.53 12.80 -7.66
CA VAL A 179 -1.59 13.93 -7.74
C VAL A 179 -1.15 14.20 -9.18
N LEU A 180 -0.91 13.16 -9.96
CA LEU A 180 -0.43 13.28 -11.34
C LEU A 180 -1.54 13.57 -12.35
N ASN A 181 -2.82 13.52 -11.93
CA ASN A 181 -3.98 13.63 -12.83
C ASN A 181 -3.91 12.64 -14.01
N LEU A 182 -3.46 11.41 -13.72
CA LEU A 182 -3.32 10.35 -14.72
C LEU A 182 -4.34 9.25 -14.47
N ASP A 183 -4.96 8.79 -15.55
CA ASP A 183 -5.78 7.57 -15.53
C ASP A 183 -4.95 6.33 -15.23
N SER A 184 -5.62 5.33 -14.66
CA SER A 184 -5.03 4.04 -14.28
C SER A 184 -4.27 3.39 -15.43
N GLY A 185 -4.82 3.39 -16.65
CA GLY A 185 -4.15 2.80 -17.82
C GLY A 185 -2.82 3.48 -18.16
N ARG A 186 -2.72 4.81 -18.03
CA ARG A 186 -1.49 5.55 -18.37
C ARG A 186 -0.40 5.39 -17.32
N LEU A 187 -0.79 5.23 -16.06
CA LEU A 187 0.15 5.05 -14.95
C LEU A 187 0.56 3.58 -14.77
N PHE A 188 -0.36 2.64 -15.00
CA PHE A 188 -0.13 1.21 -14.75
C PHE A 188 0.63 0.51 -15.87
N VAL A 189 0.36 0.82 -17.13
CA VAL A 189 1.00 0.14 -18.28
C VAL A 189 2.54 0.26 -18.24
N PRO A 190 3.14 1.43 -17.94
CA PRO A 190 4.60 1.54 -17.79
C PRO A 190 5.15 0.85 -16.54
N VAL A 191 4.32 0.61 -15.53
CA VAL A 191 4.72 0.00 -14.25
C VAL A 191 4.66 -1.53 -14.31
N LEU A 192 3.87 -2.11 -15.22
CA LEU A 192 3.76 -3.56 -15.42
C LEU A 192 5.11 -4.29 -15.55
N PRO A 193 6.10 -3.83 -16.35
CA PRO A 193 7.40 -4.48 -16.43
C PRO A 193 8.12 -4.53 -15.08
N ALA A 194 8.03 -3.46 -14.28
CA ALA A 194 8.61 -3.40 -12.94
C ALA A 194 7.89 -4.34 -11.97
N MET A 195 6.56 -4.46 -12.07
CA MET A 195 5.79 -5.43 -11.29
C MET A 195 6.17 -6.87 -11.64
N VAL A 196 6.33 -7.19 -12.92
CA VAL A 196 6.78 -8.52 -13.35
C VAL A 196 8.17 -8.82 -12.79
N ALA A 197 9.10 -7.88 -12.89
CA ALA A 197 10.44 -8.03 -12.30
C ALA A 197 10.38 -8.22 -10.77
N GLY A 198 9.51 -7.46 -10.09
CA GLY A 198 9.26 -7.61 -8.65
C GLY A 198 8.68 -8.98 -8.29
N ILE A 199 7.68 -9.46 -9.03
CA ILE A 199 7.07 -10.78 -8.84
C ILE A 199 8.12 -11.87 -9.03
N LEU A 200 8.91 -11.79 -10.09
CA LEU A 200 10.01 -12.73 -10.33
C LEU A 200 11.02 -12.70 -9.18
N TRP A 201 11.38 -11.52 -8.68
CA TRP A 201 12.25 -11.39 -7.52
C TRP A 201 11.65 -12.02 -6.26
N VAL A 202 10.36 -11.81 -6.00
CA VAL A 202 9.65 -12.42 -4.86
C VAL A 202 9.71 -13.94 -4.94
N LEU A 203 9.49 -14.52 -6.13
CA LEU A 203 9.59 -15.97 -6.34
C LEU A 203 11.02 -16.49 -6.16
N VAL A 204 12.01 -15.76 -6.66
CA VAL A 204 13.43 -16.09 -6.47
C VAL A 204 13.81 -16.01 -5.00
N ALA A 205 13.42 -14.94 -4.29
CA ALA A 205 13.67 -14.77 -2.87
C ALA A 205 13.02 -15.89 -2.05
N ALA A 206 11.75 -16.22 -2.34
CA ALA A 206 11.04 -17.32 -1.71
C ALA A 206 11.73 -18.67 -1.95
N TYR A 207 12.24 -18.90 -3.17
CA TYR A 207 13.01 -20.09 -3.49
C TYR A 207 14.34 -20.15 -2.73
N LEU A 208 15.10 -19.06 -2.68
CA LEU A 208 16.38 -18.99 -1.96
C LEU A 208 16.21 -19.20 -0.45
N ILE A 209 15.19 -18.56 0.14
CA ILE A 209 14.85 -18.75 1.55
C ILE A 209 14.40 -20.20 1.80
N GLY A 210 13.52 -20.74 0.96
CA GLY A 210 13.08 -22.13 1.03
C GLY A 210 14.23 -23.14 0.90
N ARG A 211 15.24 -22.85 0.08
CA ARG A 211 16.44 -23.68 -0.07
C ARG A 211 17.33 -23.60 1.18
N ALA A 212 17.42 -22.44 1.82
CA ALA A 212 18.17 -22.29 3.06
C ALA A 212 17.59 -23.16 4.20
N TYR A 213 16.27 -23.43 4.21
CA TYR A 213 15.66 -24.37 5.17
C TYR A 213 16.05 -25.84 4.98
N ARG A 214 16.52 -26.23 3.79
CA ARG A 214 17.03 -27.58 3.55
C ARG A 214 18.47 -27.76 4.01
N THR A 215 19.16 -26.66 4.33
CA THR A 215 20.57 -26.69 4.74
C THR A 215 20.63 -26.45 6.27
N PRO A 216 21.09 -27.41 7.09
CA PRO A 216 20.91 -27.39 8.55
C PRO A 216 21.57 -26.20 9.30
N TRP A 217 22.41 -25.42 8.64
CA TRP A 217 23.40 -24.55 9.29
C TRP A 217 22.94 -23.12 9.59
N PHE A 218 21.82 -22.65 9.04
CA PHE A 218 21.47 -21.22 9.13
C PHE A 218 20.32 -20.87 10.10
N TRP A 219 19.58 -21.86 10.60
CA TRP A 219 18.28 -21.61 11.26
C TRP A 219 17.98 -22.44 12.52
N THR A 220 18.94 -23.21 13.05
CA THR A 220 18.78 -24.02 14.28
C THR A 220 18.99 -23.25 15.59
N SER A 221 19.29 -21.95 15.54
CA SER A 221 19.46 -21.11 16.73
C SER A 221 18.27 -20.14 16.93
N ALA A 222 17.23 -20.66 17.57
CA ALA A 222 16.35 -19.99 18.56
C ALA A 222 15.01 -20.72 18.67
#